data_AF-A0A1Q7ZGD8-F1
#
_entry.id   AF-A0A1Q7ZGD8-F1
#
_cell.length_a   1.000
_cell.length_b   1.000
_cell.length_c   1.000
_cell.angle_alpha   90.00
_cell.angle_beta   90.00
_cell.angle_gamma   90.00
#
_symmetry.space_group_name_H-M   'P 1'
#
loop_
_entity.id
_entity.type
_entity.pdbx_description
1 polymer ?
#
loop_
_entity_poly.entity_id
_entity_poly.type
_entity_poly.pdbx_seq_one_letter_code
_entity_poly.pdbx_strand_id
1 'polypeptide(L)'
;MVTGFNTDVQHGGKTYHVQTEDKGLQNPIIETLIYVGGEILAARRTSYADLLSKGVSEKEIAERIESQHNRMIVDIRGGRYDGGRVRPFGEGVISSKSFDEVVLEWLRSQGETERINLQMVGSDGFVEGGTARLDLLVSRSSTGEGIAGAKVKVKLISTVDKPRTLVEGKTDSSGEVSLSCALPLLEEGTAALIIQASIGKESGEIKQLIKKPARKAAS
;
A
#
# COMPACT_ATOMS: atom_id res chain seq x y z
N MET A 1 -11.67 -0.58 27.32
CA MET A 1 -12.04 -1.61 26.34
C MET A 1 -12.53 -2.78 27.14
N VAL A 2 -13.71 -3.30 26.84
CA VAL A 2 -14.32 -4.40 27.60
C VAL A 2 -13.91 -5.74 26.99
N THR A 3 -13.59 -6.71 27.84
CA THR A 3 -13.17 -8.04 27.40
C THR A 3 -14.29 -8.73 26.61
N GLY A 4 -13.88 -9.39 25.52
CA GLY A 4 -14.75 -10.12 24.62
C GLY A 4 -15.05 -11.56 25.01
N PHE A 5 -15.70 -12.29 24.10
CA PHE A 5 -15.96 -13.74 24.23
C PHE A 5 -15.32 -14.51 23.07
N ASN A 6 -14.86 -15.72 23.36
CA ASN A 6 -14.47 -16.71 22.36
C ASN A 6 -15.16 -18.03 22.70
N THR A 7 -15.85 -18.64 21.73
CA THR A 7 -16.61 -19.87 21.96
C THR A 7 -16.66 -20.74 20.71
N ASP A 8 -16.38 -22.02 20.90
CA ASP A 8 -16.53 -23.04 19.87
C ASP A 8 -17.94 -23.65 19.94
N VAL A 9 -18.65 -23.61 18.81
CA VAL A 9 -20.01 -24.13 18.67
C VAL A 9 -20.00 -25.27 17.68
N GLN A 10 -20.34 -26.47 18.14
CA GLN A 10 -20.52 -27.64 17.25
C GLN A 10 -21.94 -27.66 16.69
N HIS A 11 -22.05 -27.73 15.36
CA HIS A 11 -23.34 -27.84 14.67
C HIS A 11 -23.13 -28.44 13.27
N GLY A 12 -24.02 -29.34 12.82
CA GLY A 12 -23.95 -29.92 11.47
C GLY A 12 -22.64 -30.64 11.12
N GLY A 13 -21.95 -31.21 12.12
CA GLY A 13 -20.65 -31.88 11.93
C GLY A 13 -19.45 -30.93 11.74
N LYS A 14 -19.65 -29.62 11.92
CA LYS A 14 -18.60 -28.59 11.86
C LYS A 14 -18.42 -27.92 13.22
N THR A 15 -17.23 -27.41 13.48
CA THR A 15 -16.94 -26.54 14.63
C THR A 15 -16.84 -25.11 14.14
N TYR A 16 -17.73 -24.26 14.65
CA TYR A 16 -17.75 -22.82 14.40
C TYR A 16 -17.06 -22.09 15.54
N HIS A 17 -16.05 -21.30 15.23
CA HIS A 17 -15.38 -20.44 16.20
C HIS A 17 -16.04 -19.07 16.20
N VAL A 18 -16.61 -18.65 17.32
CA VAL A 18 -17.27 -17.36 17.49
C VAL A 18 -16.41 -16.46 18.38
N GLN A 19 -15.91 -15.37 17.84
CA GLN A 19 -15.13 -14.37 18.59
C GLN A 19 -15.88 -13.05 18.61
N THR A 20 -16.01 -12.41 19.76
CA THR A 20 -16.64 -11.08 19.90
C THR A 20 -15.74 -10.14 20.67
N GLU A 21 -15.51 -8.93 20.18
CA GLU A 21 -14.58 -7.95 20.74
C GLU A 21 -15.15 -6.53 20.75
N ASP A 22 -14.76 -5.75 21.76
CA ASP A 22 -14.88 -4.29 21.77
C ASP A 22 -13.70 -3.64 21.05
N LYS A 23 -13.94 -2.73 20.10
CA LYS A 23 -12.89 -1.96 19.41
C LYS A 23 -12.51 -0.64 20.13
N GLY A 24 -13.10 -0.39 21.30
CA GLY A 24 -12.74 0.69 22.21
C GLY A 24 -13.40 2.03 21.90
N LEU A 25 -13.24 3.00 22.81
CA LEU A 25 -13.99 4.25 22.78
C LEU A 25 -13.71 5.15 21.56
N GLN A 26 -12.52 5.04 20.96
CA GLN A 26 -12.18 5.77 19.73
C GLN A 26 -12.85 5.18 18.48
N ASN A 27 -13.29 3.91 18.55
CA ASN A 27 -14.03 3.22 17.52
C ASN A 27 -15.13 2.39 18.20
N PRO A 28 -16.24 3.04 18.63
CA PRO A 28 -17.23 2.46 19.54
C PRO A 28 -18.10 1.41 18.83
N ILE A 29 -17.47 0.28 18.53
CA ILE A 29 -17.96 -0.84 17.73
C ILE A 29 -17.69 -2.14 18.49
N ILE A 30 -18.73 -2.96 18.60
CA ILE A 30 -18.63 -4.36 19.01
C ILE A 30 -18.62 -5.21 17.74
N GLU A 31 -17.57 -5.99 17.54
CA GLU A 31 -17.39 -6.86 16.39
C GLU A 31 -17.51 -8.33 16.79
N THR A 32 -18.34 -9.11 16.10
CA THR A 32 -18.38 -10.57 16.20
C THR A 32 -17.99 -11.20 14.87
N LEU A 33 -17.13 -12.21 14.91
CA LEU A 33 -16.65 -12.97 13.77
C LEU A 33 -16.96 -14.46 13.99
N ILE A 34 -17.49 -15.12 12.95
CA ILE A 34 -17.69 -16.57 12.92
C ILE A 34 -16.70 -17.17 11.91
N TYR A 35 -15.92 -18.14 12.35
CA TYR A 35 -14.95 -18.85 11.52
C TYR A 35 -15.20 -20.36 11.48
N VAL A 36 -14.89 -20.99 10.35
CA VAL A 36 -14.80 -22.46 10.23
C VAL A 36 -13.58 -22.79 9.37
N GLY A 37 -12.68 -23.63 9.84
CA GLY A 37 -11.53 -24.11 9.04
C GLY A 37 -10.60 -23.01 8.51
N GLY A 38 -10.56 -21.84 9.15
CA GLY A 38 -9.76 -20.68 8.71
C GLY A 38 -10.50 -19.67 7.84
N GLU A 39 -11.75 -19.92 7.45
CA GLU A 39 -12.58 -19.01 6.65
C GLU A 39 -13.55 -18.22 7.53
N ILE A 40 -13.74 -16.92 7.24
CA ILE A 40 -14.77 -16.09 7.89
C ILE A 40 -16.11 -16.35 7.20
N LEU A 41 -17.08 -16.90 7.94
CA LEU A 41 -18.44 -17.13 7.44
C LEU A 41 -19.35 -15.92 7.63
N ALA A 42 -19.14 -15.15 8.71
CA ALA A 42 -19.93 -13.98 9.01
C ALA A 42 -19.17 -12.98 9.89
N ALA A 43 -19.48 -11.71 9.69
CA ALA A 43 -19.07 -10.62 10.55
C ALA A 43 -20.29 -9.81 10.96
N ARG A 44 -20.38 -9.42 12.23
CA ARG A 44 -21.40 -8.52 12.75
C ARG A 44 -20.75 -7.37 13.49
N ARG A 45 -21.15 -6.14 13.17
CA ARG A 45 -20.70 -4.93 13.83
C ARG A 45 -21.89 -4.16 14.35
N THR A 46 -21.86 -3.79 15.63
CA THR A 46 -22.88 -2.94 16.24
C THR A 46 -22.19 -1.77 16.92
N SER A 47 -22.64 -0.55 16.61
CA SER A 47 -22.12 0.64 17.29
C SER A 47 -22.76 0.81 18.66
N TYR A 48 -21.96 1.29 19.61
CA TYR A 48 -22.42 1.78 20.92
C TYR A 48 -22.11 3.27 21.12
N ALA A 49 -21.91 4.02 20.02
CA ALA A 49 -21.62 5.46 20.07
C ALA A 49 -22.70 6.26 20.84
N ASP A 50 -23.94 5.74 20.89
CA ASP A 50 -25.03 6.30 21.67
C ASP A 50 -24.72 6.40 23.17
N LEU A 51 -23.90 5.48 23.70
CA LEU A 51 -23.47 5.45 25.10
C LEU A 51 -22.43 6.52 25.45
N LEU A 52 -21.69 7.02 24.45
CA LEU A 52 -20.67 8.06 24.68
C LEU A 52 -21.29 9.37 25.18
N SER A 53 -22.53 9.66 24.76
CA SER A 53 -23.24 10.89 25.12
C SER A 53 -23.80 10.90 26.56
N LYS A 54 -23.92 9.74 27.21
CA LYS A 54 -24.59 9.56 28.51
C LYS A 54 -23.65 9.22 29.67
N GLY A 55 -22.35 9.15 29.40
CA GLY A 55 -21.36 8.56 30.31
C GLY A 55 -21.28 7.05 30.06
N VAL A 56 -20.10 6.59 29.69
CA VAL A 56 -19.90 5.20 29.27
C VAL A 56 -19.91 4.28 30.49
N SER A 57 -20.89 3.38 30.54
CA SER A 57 -20.92 2.26 31.49
C SER A 57 -20.28 1.04 30.85
N GLU A 58 -19.14 0.59 31.39
CA GLU A 58 -18.50 -0.66 30.93
C GLU A 58 -19.45 -1.86 31.06
N LYS A 59 -20.35 -1.84 32.04
CA LYS A 59 -21.39 -2.86 32.22
C LYS A 59 -22.36 -2.91 31.03
N GLU A 60 -22.78 -1.76 30.52
CA GLU A 60 -23.71 -1.70 29.39
C GLU A 60 -23.05 -2.13 28.07
N ILE A 61 -21.76 -1.83 27.90
CA ILE A 61 -20.95 -2.36 26.80
C ILE A 61 -20.84 -3.89 26.93
N ALA A 62 -20.55 -4.41 28.13
CA ALA A 62 -20.45 -5.86 28.39
C ALA A 62 -21.76 -6.59 28.06
N GLU A 63 -22.91 -6.05 28.47
CA GLU A 63 -24.23 -6.61 28.16
C GLU A 63 -24.51 -6.64 26.64
N ARG A 64 -24.08 -5.60 25.90
CA ARG A 64 -24.20 -5.58 24.43
C ARG A 64 -23.27 -6.60 23.75
N ILE A 65 -22.05 -6.75 24.25
CA ILE A 65 -21.09 -7.77 23.78
C ILE A 65 -21.69 -9.17 23.96
N GLU A 66 -22.18 -9.49 25.16
CA GLU A 66 -22.78 -10.78 25.48
C GLU A 66 -24.03 -11.05 24.64
N SER A 67 -24.93 -10.07 24.53
CA SER A 67 -26.15 -10.19 23.73
C SER A 67 -25.85 -10.46 22.25
N GLN A 68 -24.88 -9.73 21.67
CA GLN A 68 -24.46 -9.95 20.30
C GLN A 68 -23.84 -11.34 20.12
N HIS A 69 -22.96 -11.75 21.03
CA HIS A 69 -22.30 -13.05 20.98
C HIS A 69 -23.30 -14.21 21.02
N ASN A 70 -24.19 -14.21 22.02
CA ASN A 70 -25.21 -15.25 22.20
C ASN A 70 -26.16 -15.34 21.00
N ARG A 71 -26.52 -14.22 20.40
CA ARG A 71 -27.37 -14.21 19.20
C ARG A 71 -26.70 -14.91 18.02
N MET A 72 -25.39 -14.72 17.84
CA MET A 72 -24.64 -15.38 16.77
C MET A 72 -24.53 -16.90 17.01
N ILE A 73 -24.37 -17.34 18.27
CA ILE A 73 -24.41 -18.77 18.64
C ILE A 73 -25.79 -19.37 18.32
N VAL A 74 -26.87 -18.66 18.62
CA VAL A 74 -28.24 -19.12 18.29
C VAL A 74 -28.43 -19.24 16.78
N ASP A 75 -27.94 -18.28 15.99
CA ASP A 75 -27.98 -18.34 14.53
C ASP A 75 -27.23 -19.57 13.98
N ILE A 76 -26.08 -19.93 14.57
CA ILE A 76 -25.33 -21.16 14.21
C ILE A 76 -26.15 -22.41 14.51
N ARG A 77 -26.65 -22.54 15.74
CA ARG A 77 -27.47 -23.70 16.14
C ARG A 77 -28.76 -23.82 15.35
N GLY A 78 -29.29 -22.71 14.86
CA GLY A 78 -30.45 -22.66 13.96
C GLY A 78 -30.14 -22.99 12.50
N GLY A 79 -28.88 -23.33 12.16
CA GLY A 79 -28.47 -23.73 10.82
C GLY A 79 -28.36 -22.59 9.81
N ARG A 80 -28.33 -21.32 10.27
CA ARG A 80 -28.24 -20.14 9.40
C ARG A 80 -27.00 -20.14 8.49
N TYR A 81 -25.94 -20.84 8.91
CA TYR A 81 -24.64 -20.88 8.23
C TYR A 81 -24.33 -22.24 7.58
N ASP A 82 -25.28 -23.18 7.55
CA ASP A 82 -25.07 -24.55 7.04
C ASP A 82 -24.87 -24.59 5.51
N GLY A 83 -25.49 -23.66 4.79
CA GLY A 83 -25.65 -23.69 3.33
C GLY A 83 -24.44 -23.26 2.49
N GLY A 84 -23.24 -23.10 3.07
CA GLY A 84 -21.99 -22.85 2.34
C GLY A 84 -21.92 -21.55 1.53
N ARG A 85 -23.01 -20.76 1.44
CA ARG A 85 -22.97 -19.38 0.94
C ARG A 85 -22.36 -18.51 2.01
N VAL A 86 -21.03 -18.51 2.03
CA VAL A 86 -20.24 -17.42 2.58
C VAL A 86 -20.74 -16.17 1.87
N ARG A 87 -21.50 -15.32 2.55
CA ARG A 87 -21.66 -13.95 2.06
C ARG A 87 -20.28 -13.34 2.19
N PRO A 88 -19.65 -12.88 1.09
CA PRO A 88 -18.35 -12.26 1.18
C PRO A 88 -18.38 -11.15 2.22
N PHE A 89 -17.32 -11.08 3.01
CA PHE A 89 -17.06 -9.97 3.91
C PHE A 89 -17.31 -8.63 3.18
N GLY A 90 -18.26 -7.83 3.66
CA GLY A 90 -18.53 -6.47 3.13
C GLY A 90 -19.95 -6.21 2.58
N GLU A 91 -20.78 -7.23 2.36
CA GLU A 91 -22.18 -7.00 1.94
C GLU A 91 -23.01 -6.43 3.10
N GLY A 92 -23.20 -5.10 3.11
CA GLY A 92 -24.14 -4.38 3.96
C GLY A 92 -23.55 -3.49 5.06
N VAL A 93 -22.22 -3.38 5.20
CA VAL A 93 -21.57 -2.54 6.25
C VAL A 93 -20.50 -1.59 5.69
N ILE A 94 -20.22 -1.63 4.39
CA ILE A 94 -19.30 -0.70 3.74
C ILE A 94 -20.15 0.22 2.87
N SER A 95 -19.99 1.54 3.04
CA SER A 95 -20.32 2.56 2.03
C SER A 95 -20.14 1.95 0.65
N SER A 96 -21.10 2.11 -0.26
CA SER A 96 -21.30 1.48 -1.57
C SER A 96 -20.12 1.54 -2.56
N LYS A 97 -18.93 1.16 -2.11
CA LYS A 97 -17.67 1.19 -2.82
C LYS A 97 -17.01 -0.16 -2.65
N SER A 98 -17.07 -0.94 -3.72
CA SER A 98 -16.27 -2.16 -3.90
C SER A 98 -14.78 -1.89 -3.61
N PHE A 99 -14.00 -2.94 -3.34
CA PHE A 99 -12.54 -2.79 -3.23
C PHE A 99 -11.95 -2.08 -4.45
N ASP A 100 -12.45 -2.40 -5.64
CA ASP A 100 -12.12 -1.70 -6.88
C ASP A 100 -12.52 -0.22 -6.83
N GLU A 101 -13.67 0.15 -6.26
CA GLU A 101 -14.03 1.57 -6.06
C GLU A 101 -13.20 2.27 -5.00
N VAL A 102 -12.76 1.58 -3.94
CA VAL A 102 -11.83 2.14 -2.94
C VAL A 102 -10.45 2.31 -3.55
N VAL A 103 -10.00 1.35 -4.38
CA VAL A 103 -8.75 1.45 -5.16
C VAL A 103 -8.86 2.55 -6.21
N LEU A 104 -9.98 2.66 -6.92
CA LEU A 104 -10.24 3.73 -7.89
C LEU A 104 -10.36 5.08 -7.21
N GLU A 105 -10.97 5.18 -6.03
CA GLU A 105 -11.04 6.41 -5.24
C GLU A 105 -9.70 6.77 -4.62
N TRP A 106 -8.90 5.79 -4.23
CA TRP A 106 -7.51 5.99 -3.81
C TRP A 106 -6.64 6.44 -5.00
N LEU A 107 -6.80 5.83 -6.17
CA LEU A 107 -6.15 6.25 -7.43
C LEU A 107 -6.63 7.63 -7.90
N ARG A 108 -7.92 7.97 -7.67
CA ARG A 108 -8.55 9.24 -8.03
C ARG A 108 -8.24 10.35 -7.02
N SER A 109 -8.03 10.03 -5.74
CA SER A 109 -7.47 10.94 -4.72
C SER A 109 -5.95 11.10 -4.83
N GLN A 110 -5.26 10.15 -5.47
CA GLN A 110 -3.90 10.30 -6.02
C GLN A 110 -3.92 10.90 -7.45
N GLY A 111 -5.10 11.24 -7.97
CA GLY A 111 -5.37 11.65 -9.35
C GLY A 111 -5.52 13.15 -9.55
N GLU A 112 -5.17 13.95 -8.55
CA GLU A 112 -5.06 15.41 -8.69
C GLU A 112 -3.70 15.94 -8.23
N THR A 113 -2.68 15.07 -8.20
CA THR A 113 -1.31 15.54 -8.37
C THR A 113 -1.07 15.53 -9.87
N GLU A 114 -0.98 16.71 -10.48
CA GLU A 114 -0.24 16.84 -11.73
C GLU A 114 1.05 16.01 -11.55
N ARG A 115 1.27 15.02 -12.40
CA ARG A 115 2.48 14.19 -12.34
C ARG A 115 3.42 14.72 -13.41
N ILE A 116 4.68 14.87 -13.04
CA ILE A 116 5.71 15.08 -14.04
C ILE A 116 6.07 13.75 -14.67
N ASN A 117 6.21 13.74 -15.99
CA ASN A 117 6.78 12.65 -16.72
C ASN A 117 8.29 12.90 -16.83
N LEU A 118 9.08 11.99 -16.28
CA LEU A 118 10.53 11.96 -16.46
C LEU A 118 10.83 10.90 -17.51
N GLN A 119 11.48 11.32 -18.61
CA GLN A 119 11.87 10.45 -19.71
C GLN A 119 13.38 10.53 -19.95
N MET A 120 13.97 9.39 -20.30
CA MET A 120 15.34 9.32 -20.81
C MET A 120 15.32 9.46 -22.33
N VAL A 121 15.88 10.54 -22.85
CA VAL A 121 15.93 10.87 -24.28
C VAL A 121 17.19 10.28 -24.92
N GLY A 122 18.30 10.27 -24.16
CA GLY A 122 19.58 9.71 -24.61
C GLY A 122 20.41 9.18 -23.45
N SER A 123 21.27 8.20 -23.73
CA SER A 123 22.27 7.70 -22.79
C SER A 123 23.42 7.01 -23.50
N ASP A 124 24.64 7.11 -22.97
CA ASP A 124 25.83 6.42 -23.49
C ASP A 124 26.01 5.00 -22.91
N GLY A 125 24.95 4.46 -22.28
CA GLY A 125 24.96 3.16 -21.61
C GLY A 125 25.46 3.21 -20.16
N PHE A 126 25.06 2.21 -19.38
CA PHE A 126 25.33 2.13 -17.94
C PHE A 126 26.26 0.95 -17.64
N VAL A 127 27.56 1.16 -17.72
CA VAL A 127 28.60 0.15 -17.46
C VAL A 127 29.46 0.57 -16.28
N GLU A 128 29.71 -0.35 -15.35
CA GLU A 128 30.53 -0.09 -14.16
C GLU A 128 31.96 0.36 -14.53
N GLY A 129 32.55 1.26 -13.74
CA GLY A 129 33.84 1.88 -14.03
C GLY A 129 33.86 2.88 -15.20
N GLY A 130 32.74 3.03 -15.92
CA GLY A 130 32.58 3.98 -17.01
C GLY A 130 32.03 5.34 -16.55
N THR A 131 31.83 6.24 -17.51
CA THR A 131 31.08 7.49 -17.30
C THR A 131 29.71 7.34 -17.96
N ALA A 132 28.64 7.52 -17.19
CA ALA A 132 27.28 7.50 -17.70
C ALA A 132 26.82 8.92 -18.03
N ARG A 133 26.49 9.16 -19.30
CA ARG A 133 25.77 10.34 -19.73
C ARG A 133 24.27 10.05 -19.78
N LEU A 134 23.47 10.96 -19.24
CA LEU A 134 22.02 10.90 -19.22
C LEU A 134 21.46 12.20 -19.79
N ASP A 135 20.75 12.11 -20.90
CA ASP A 135 19.97 13.22 -21.45
C ASP A 135 18.50 12.95 -21.10
N LEU A 136 17.92 13.82 -20.28
CA LEU A 136 16.63 13.63 -19.63
C LEU A 136 15.68 14.76 -20.00
N LEU A 137 14.40 14.42 -20.19
CA LEU A 137 13.32 15.38 -20.38
C LEU A 137 12.30 15.23 -19.24
N VAL A 138 11.99 16.33 -18.59
CA VAL A 138 10.92 16.44 -17.60
C VAL A 138 9.79 17.25 -18.22
N SER A 139 8.62 16.63 -18.36
CA SER A 139 7.44 17.25 -18.96
C SER A 139 6.21 17.07 -18.09
N ARG A 140 5.18 17.90 -18.26
CA ARG A 140 3.88 17.69 -17.62
C ARG A 140 3.20 16.48 -18.27
N SER A 141 2.72 15.53 -17.48
CA SER A 141 2.03 14.34 -18.03
C SER A 141 0.75 14.68 -18.78
N SER A 142 0.11 15.82 -18.48
CA SER A 142 -1.15 16.26 -19.10
C SER A 142 -0.96 16.95 -20.45
N THR A 143 0.06 17.79 -20.59
CA THR A 143 0.28 18.62 -21.80
C THR A 143 1.49 18.20 -22.62
N GLY A 144 2.40 17.40 -22.06
CA GLY A 144 3.70 17.09 -22.66
C GLY A 144 4.69 18.26 -22.66
N GLU A 145 4.32 19.41 -22.08
CA GLU A 145 5.15 20.60 -22.05
C GLU A 145 6.32 20.41 -21.08
N GLY A 146 7.52 20.82 -21.51
CA GLY A 146 8.73 20.79 -20.70
C GLY A 146 8.62 21.63 -19.43
N ILE A 147 9.16 21.12 -18.33
CA ILE A 147 9.10 21.79 -17.02
C ILE A 147 10.46 22.36 -16.67
N ALA A 148 10.55 23.70 -16.62
CA ALA A 148 11.76 24.38 -16.25
C ALA A 148 12.06 24.37 -14.73
N GLY A 149 13.34 24.20 -14.38
CA GLY A 149 13.80 24.26 -12.99
C GLY A 149 13.47 23.03 -12.13
N ALA A 150 12.97 21.95 -12.73
CA ALA A 150 12.76 20.68 -12.04
C ALA A 150 14.11 20.13 -11.57
N LYS A 151 14.20 19.77 -10.28
CA LYS A 151 15.41 19.20 -9.69
C LYS A 151 15.51 17.74 -10.08
N VAL A 152 16.61 17.36 -10.72
CA VAL A 152 16.91 15.99 -11.12
C VAL A 152 18.10 15.47 -10.32
N LYS A 153 17.96 14.29 -9.74
CA LYS A 153 18.94 13.66 -8.85
C LYS A 153 19.18 12.23 -9.31
N VAL A 154 20.44 11.86 -9.51
CA VAL A 154 20.85 10.51 -9.86
C VAL A 154 21.51 9.87 -8.64
N LYS A 155 20.90 8.81 -8.12
CA LYS A 155 21.41 8.02 -7.00
C LYS A 155 21.88 6.67 -7.48
N LEU A 156 22.96 6.19 -6.88
CA LEU A 156 23.38 4.81 -6.96
C LEU A 156 22.79 4.04 -5.78
N ILE A 157 22.10 2.95 -6.06
CA ILE A 157 21.68 1.95 -5.09
C ILE A 157 22.42 0.66 -5.42
N SER A 158 23.04 0.04 -4.43
CA SER A 158 23.68 -1.26 -4.58
C SER A 158 23.28 -2.19 -3.45
N THR A 159 23.54 -3.48 -3.62
CA THR A 159 23.30 -4.48 -2.58
C THR A 159 24.39 -4.51 -1.50
N VAL A 160 25.53 -3.86 -1.75
CA VAL A 160 26.73 -3.93 -0.90
C VAL A 160 27.02 -2.61 -0.18
N ASP A 161 26.79 -1.48 -0.85
CA ASP A 161 27.02 -0.14 -0.32
C ASP A 161 25.73 0.63 -0.07
N LYS A 162 25.82 1.59 0.86
CA LYS A 162 24.72 2.52 1.14
C LYS A 162 24.37 3.37 -0.09
N PRO A 163 23.08 3.69 -0.30
CA PRO A 163 22.64 4.65 -1.30
C PRO A 163 23.43 5.95 -1.27
N ARG A 164 23.94 6.39 -2.42
CA ARG A 164 24.63 7.69 -2.54
C ARG A 164 24.19 8.44 -3.79
N THR A 165 24.12 9.76 -3.69
CA THR A 165 23.89 10.61 -4.86
C THR A 165 25.18 10.74 -5.66
N LEU A 166 25.11 10.49 -6.97
CA LEU A 166 26.25 10.66 -7.88
C LEU A 166 26.28 12.06 -8.49
N VAL A 167 25.13 12.58 -8.91
CA VAL A 167 25.01 13.90 -9.54
C VAL A 167 23.61 14.47 -9.34
N GLU A 168 23.51 15.80 -9.32
CA GLU A 168 22.27 16.56 -9.27
C GLU A 168 22.31 17.67 -10.33
N GLY A 169 21.16 18.01 -10.88
CA GLY A 169 21.00 19.16 -11.77
C GLY A 169 19.58 19.68 -11.81
N LYS A 170 19.35 20.67 -12.66
CA LYS A 170 18.02 21.25 -12.89
C LYS A 170 17.75 21.31 -14.38
N THR A 171 16.49 21.15 -14.75
CA THR A 171 16.06 21.32 -16.14
C THR A 171 16.09 22.78 -16.59
N ASP A 172 16.34 22.97 -17.87
CA ASP A 172 16.31 24.26 -18.55
C ASP A 172 14.89 24.68 -18.95
N SER A 173 14.74 25.73 -19.75
CA SER A 173 13.44 26.24 -20.20
C SER A 173 12.63 25.26 -21.06
N SER A 174 13.26 24.29 -21.73
CA SER A 174 12.55 23.24 -22.49
C SER A 174 12.28 21.99 -21.66
N GLY A 175 12.63 21.99 -20.37
CA GLY A 175 12.46 20.84 -19.48
C GLY A 175 13.56 19.79 -19.63
N GLU A 176 14.64 20.11 -20.35
CA GLU A 176 15.73 19.19 -20.63
C GLU A 176 16.87 19.34 -19.61
N VAL A 177 17.56 18.25 -19.32
CA VAL A 177 18.80 18.26 -18.53
C VAL A 177 19.75 17.16 -18.99
N SER A 178 21.00 17.53 -19.23
CA SER A 178 22.10 16.60 -19.47
C SER A 178 22.94 16.46 -18.22
N LEU A 179 23.04 15.25 -17.69
CA LEU A 179 23.85 14.91 -16.53
C LEU A 179 24.93 13.89 -16.92
N SER A 180 26.11 14.02 -16.31
CA SER A 180 27.19 13.06 -16.45
C SER A 180 27.71 12.67 -15.08
N CYS A 181 27.92 11.38 -14.86
CA CYS A 181 28.50 10.88 -13.61
C CYS A 181 29.39 9.65 -13.84
N ALA A 182 30.44 9.54 -13.03
CA ALA A 182 31.30 8.36 -12.99
C ALA A 182 30.59 7.22 -12.24
N LEU A 183 30.50 6.05 -12.86
CA LEU A 183 29.98 4.84 -12.24
C LEU A 183 31.11 4.10 -11.54
N PRO A 184 30.96 3.75 -10.25
CA PRO A 184 31.99 2.99 -9.55
C PRO A 184 32.15 1.60 -10.16
N LEU A 185 33.32 1.01 -9.96
CA LEU A 185 33.53 -0.41 -10.20
C LEU A 185 32.80 -1.19 -9.08
N LEU A 186 31.99 -2.18 -9.45
CA LEU A 186 31.29 -3.02 -8.47
C LEU A 186 32.10 -4.30 -8.26
N GLU A 187 32.79 -4.40 -7.13
CA GLU A 187 33.58 -5.60 -6.79
C GLU A 187 32.65 -6.82 -6.63
N GLU A 188 31.55 -6.66 -5.89
CA GLU A 188 30.53 -7.68 -5.68
C GLU A 188 29.11 -7.09 -5.70
N GLY A 189 28.12 -7.94 -6.00
CA GLY A 189 26.70 -7.55 -6.00
C GLY A 189 26.19 -6.93 -7.30
N THR A 190 25.00 -6.33 -7.22
CA THR A 190 24.33 -5.62 -8.32
C THR A 190 24.07 -4.17 -7.91
N ALA A 191 24.09 -3.27 -8.89
CA ALA A 191 23.75 -1.87 -8.65
C ALA A 191 22.82 -1.32 -9.74
N ALA A 192 22.03 -0.32 -9.34
CA ALA A 192 21.13 0.40 -10.21
C ALA A 192 21.23 1.90 -9.94
N LEU A 193 21.03 2.68 -11.00
CA LEU A 193 20.78 4.10 -10.91
C LEU A 193 19.30 4.36 -10.72
N ILE A 194 18.98 5.20 -9.74
CA ILE A 194 17.65 5.76 -9.52
C ILE A 194 17.73 7.23 -9.91
N ILE A 195 17.06 7.60 -10.99
CA ILE A 195 16.95 8.96 -11.48
C ILE A 195 15.63 9.51 -10.99
N GLN A 196 15.66 10.55 -10.18
CA GLN A 196 14.47 11.17 -9.60
C GLN A 196 14.38 12.61 -10.06
N ALA A 197 13.26 13.00 -10.67
CA ALA A 197 12.90 14.38 -10.93
C ALA A 197 11.87 14.84 -9.90
N SER A 198 11.94 16.12 -9.49
CA SER A 198 10.98 16.72 -8.58
C SER A 198 10.80 18.21 -8.84
N ILE A 199 9.56 18.69 -8.74
CA ILE A 199 9.21 20.11 -8.79
C ILE A 199 8.03 20.34 -7.86
N GLY A 200 8.18 21.25 -6.89
CA GLY A 200 7.15 21.46 -5.86
C GLY A 200 6.80 20.17 -5.11
N LYS A 201 5.57 19.68 -5.31
CA LYS A 201 5.04 18.43 -4.74
C LYS A 201 5.03 17.26 -5.75
N GLU A 202 5.36 17.51 -7.00
CA GLU A 202 5.34 16.52 -8.07
C GLU A 202 6.70 15.82 -8.16
N SER A 203 6.69 14.53 -8.50
CA SER A 203 7.91 13.76 -8.70
C SER A 203 7.74 12.69 -9.78
N GLY A 204 8.86 12.33 -10.42
CA GLY A 204 8.96 11.26 -11.40
C GLY A 204 10.24 10.47 -11.17
N GLU A 205 10.24 9.17 -11.48
CA GLU A 205 11.38 8.28 -11.24
C GLU A 205 11.62 7.31 -12.40
N ILE A 206 12.89 7.12 -12.77
CA ILE A 206 13.35 6.07 -13.68
C ILE A 206 14.41 5.23 -12.94
N LYS A 207 14.42 3.92 -13.19
CA LYS A 207 15.45 2.99 -12.69
C LYS A 207 16.23 2.41 -13.86
N GLN A 208 17.55 2.41 -13.76
CA GLN A 208 18.45 1.83 -14.77
C GLN A 208 19.46 0.89 -14.11
N LEU A 209 19.56 -0.34 -14.60
CA LEU A 209 20.49 -1.33 -14.07
C LEU A 209 21.91 -1.08 -14.63
N ILE A 210 22.91 -1.11 -13.76
CA ILE A 210 24.31 -1.01 -14.18
C ILE A 210 24.79 -2.39 -14.62
N LYS A 211 25.23 -2.50 -15.87
CA LYS A 211 25.78 -3.73 -16.43
C LYS A 211 27.24 -3.87 -16.05
N LYS A 212 27.65 -5.12 -15.79
CA LYS A 212 29.06 -5.46 -15.69
C LYS A 212 29.71 -5.39 -17.08
N PRO A 213 30.97 -4.94 -17.20
CA PRO A 213 31.70 -4.99 -18.44
C PRO A 213 31.82 -6.47 -18.84
N ALA A 214 31.59 -6.77 -20.11
CA ALA A 214 31.83 -8.11 -20.61
C ALA A 214 33.30 -8.44 -20.36
N ARG A 215 33.59 -9.38 -19.45
CA ARG A 215 34.93 -9.94 -19.30
C ARG A 215 35.34 -10.44 -20.67
N LYS A 216 36.34 -9.81 -21.30
CA LYS A 216 37.06 -10.46 -22.39
C LYS A 216 37.59 -11.77 -21.82
N ALA A 217 37.11 -12.89 -22.35
CA ALA A 217 37.71 -14.18 -22.08
C ALA A 217 39.21 -14.04 -22.37
N ALA A 218 40.03 -14.23 -21.34
CA ALA A 218 41.47 -14.33 -21.50
C ALA A 218 41.72 -15.58 -22.35
N SER A 219 42.05 -15.36 -23.61
CA SER A 219 42.67 -16.34 -24.51
C SER A 219 44.15 -16.48 -24.20
#